data_AF-A0A0A9XY74-F1
#
_entry.id   AF-A0A0A9XY74-F1
#
_cell.length_a   1.000
_cell.length_b   1.000
_cell.length_c   1.000
_cell.angle_alpha   90.00
_cell.angle_beta   90.00
_cell.angle_gamma   90.00
#
_symmetry.space_group_name_H-M   'P 1'
#
loop_
_entity.id
_entity.type
_entity.pdbx_description
1 polymer ?
#
loop_
_entity_poly.entity_id
_entity_poly.type
_entity_poly.pdbx_seq_one_letter_code
_entity_poly.pdbx_strand_id
1 'polypeptide(L)'
;RIHRSVEVRESARSLNMNLHFLPPYSPMLNPVEYALSKIKSVVRNVLSRPQDHLLQEAIRQEVAAITSFGCANYVLHYFLLLPVAAAPSLIFERQSYLVYLVTV
;
A
#
# COMPACT_ATOMS: atom_id res chain seq x y z
N ARG A 1 -0.06 10.48 13.79
CA ARG A 1 0.14 11.55 12.77
C ARG A 1 1.56 11.57 12.16
N ILE A 2 2.44 10.61 12.48
CA ILE A 2 3.84 10.54 12.01
C ILE A 2 3.93 10.60 10.47
N HIS A 3 3.01 9.95 9.74
CA HIS A 3 3.01 9.94 8.27
C HIS A 3 2.73 11.31 7.60
N ARG A 4 2.37 12.37 8.35
CA ARG A 4 2.20 13.74 7.82
C ARG A 4 3.20 14.74 8.41
N SER A 5 4.24 14.26 9.07
CA SER A 5 5.22 15.11 9.74
C SER A 5 6.05 15.92 8.73
N VAL A 6 6.74 16.94 9.23
CA VAL A 6 7.62 17.78 8.40
C VAL A 6 8.77 16.95 7.85
N GLU A 7 9.37 16.10 8.69
CA GLU A 7 10.49 15.22 8.36
C GLU A 7 10.14 14.24 7.24
N VAL A 8 8.93 13.67 7.25
CA VAL A 8 8.44 12.79 6.18
C VAL A 8 8.31 13.56 4.86
N ARG A 9 7.79 14.80 4.89
CA ARG A 9 7.62 15.62 3.69
C ARG A 9 8.95 16.09 3.11
N GLU A 10 9.89 16.47 3.97
CA GLU A 10 11.25 16.85 3.57
C GLU A 10 12.01 15.67 2.97
N SER A 11 11.91 14.49 3.59
CA SER A 11 12.52 13.27 3.06
C SER A 11 11.94 12.92 1.69
N ALA A 12 10.62 12.96 1.52
CA ALA A 12 9.99 12.72 0.23
C ALA A 12 10.45 13.74 -0.83
N ARG A 13 10.53 15.03 -0.47
CA ARG A 13 11.02 16.08 -1.36
C ARG A 13 12.47 15.84 -1.78
N SER A 14 13.36 15.43 -0.87
CA SER A 14 14.76 15.12 -1.19
C SER A 14 14.92 13.94 -2.15
N LEU A 15 13.92 13.04 -2.18
CA LEU A 15 13.88 11.87 -3.07
C LEU A 15 13.07 12.12 -4.35
N ASN A 16 12.61 13.37 -4.60
CA ASN A 16 11.72 13.72 -5.71
C ASN A 16 10.42 12.89 -5.74
N MET A 17 9.88 12.58 -4.56
CA MET A 17 8.66 11.79 -4.40
C MET A 17 7.47 12.70 -4.09
N ASN A 18 6.34 12.41 -4.75
CA ASN A 18 5.08 13.08 -4.49
C ASN A 18 4.26 12.30 -3.47
N LEU A 19 3.93 12.94 -2.35
CA LEU A 19 3.10 12.34 -1.30
C LEU A 19 1.63 12.61 -1.57
N HIS A 20 0.86 11.55 -1.75
CA HIS A 20 -0.60 11.61 -1.86
C HIS A 20 -1.23 11.01 -0.61
N PHE A 21 -2.02 11.82 0.09
CA PHE A 21 -2.74 11.38 1.28
C PHE A 21 -4.14 10.95 0.91
N LEU A 22 -4.53 9.79 1.43
CA LEU A 22 -5.88 9.28 1.26
C LEU A 22 -6.85 10.02 2.19
N PRO A 23 -8.14 10.12 1.81
CA PRO A 23 -9.19 10.54 2.72
C PRO A 23 -9.22 9.63 3.96
N PRO A 24 -9.59 10.16 5.15
CA PRO A 24 -9.76 9.35 6.35
C PRO A 24 -10.68 8.15 6.11
N TYR A 25 -10.42 7.04 6.81
CA TYR A 25 -11.22 5.81 6.76
C TYR A 25 -11.47 5.24 5.35
N SER A 26 -10.57 5.49 4.40
CA SER A 26 -10.69 5.03 3.02
C SER A 26 -9.62 3.98 2.65
N PRO A 27 -9.53 2.84 3.38
CA PRO A 27 -8.52 1.82 3.11
C PRO A 27 -8.71 1.17 1.72
N MET A 28 -9.92 1.21 1.17
CA MET A 28 -10.22 0.74 -0.19
C MET A 28 -9.46 1.51 -1.28
N LEU A 29 -8.99 2.72 -0.96
CA LEU A 29 -8.19 3.55 -1.87
C LEU A 29 -6.67 3.29 -1.73
N ASN A 30 -6.27 2.29 -0.95
CA ASN A 30 -4.87 1.98 -0.74
C ASN A 30 -4.50 0.61 -1.36
N PRO A 31 -3.75 0.57 -2.48
CA PRO A 31 -3.41 -0.68 -3.16
C PRO A 31 -2.71 -1.72 -2.27
N VAL A 32 -1.90 -1.27 -1.29
CA VAL A 32 -1.17 -2.19 -0.41
C VAL A 32 -2.09 -2.99 0.51
N GLU A 33 -3.31 -2.50 0.79
CA GLU A 33 -4.26 -3.21 1.65
C GLU A 33 -4.72 -4.52 1.02
N TYR A 34 -4.77 -4.62 -0.31
CA TYR A 34 -5.08 -5.87 -1.00
C TYR A 34 -3.99 -6.92 -0.79
N ALA A 35 -2.73 -6.51 -0.93
CA ALA A 35 -1.58 -7.37 -0.67
C ALA A 35 -1.54 -7.82 0.80
N LEU A 36 -1.69 -6.88 1.74
CA LEU A 36 -1.71 -7.18 3.17
C LEU A 36 -2.90 -8.05 3.56
N SER A 37 -4.08 -7.85 2.96
CA SER A 37 -5.25 -8.69 3.22
C SER A 37 -5.02 -10.13 2.75
N LYS A 38 -4.38 -10.32 1.60
CA LYS A 38 -3.99 -11.65 1.11
C LYS A 38 -3.00 -12.32 2.06
N ILE A 39 -1.90 -11.63 2.41
CA ILE A 39 -0.90 -12.14 3.36
C ILE A 39 -1.57 -12.51 4.69
N LYS A 40 -2.34 -11.59 5.28
CA LYS A 40 -3.03 -11.82 6.56
C LYS A 40 -3.99 -13.00 6.49
N SER A 41 -4.66 -13.21 5.35
CA SER A 41 -5.56 -14.35 5.17
C SER A 41 -4.82 -15.68 5.24
N VAL A 42 -3.73 -15.81 4.46
CA VAL A 42 -2.96 -17.05 4.41
C VAL A 42 -2.22 -17.31 5.72
N VAL A 43 -1.54 -16.30 6.26
CA VAL A 43 -0.80 -16.42 7.53
C VAL A 43 -1.73 -16.85 8.67
N ARG A 44 -2.94 -16.30 8.77
CA ARG A 44 -3.92 -16.71 9.81
C ARG A 44 -4.39 -18.15 9.64
N ASN A 45 -4.53 -18.64 8.40
CA ASN A 45 -4.94 -20.02 8.15
C ASN A 45 -3.82 -21.01 8.48
N VAL A 46 -2.57 -20.65 8.20
CA VAL A 46 -1.40 -21.49 8.50
C VAL A 46 -1.14 -21.55 10.02
N LEU A 47 -1.47 -20.47 10.72
CA LEU A 47 -1.10 -20.28 12.12
C LEU A 47 -2.33 -20.31 13.03
N SER A 48 -2.85 -21.51 13.31
CA SER A 48 -3.95 -21.68 14.26
C SER A 48 -3.55 -21.33 15.71
N ARG A 49 -2.26 -21.48 16.07
CA ARG A 49 -1.62 -21.06 17.34
C ARG A 49 -0.10 -20.85 17.16
N PRO A 50 0.35 -19.74 16.56
CA PRO A 50 1.76 -19.55 16.23
C PRO A 50 2.65 -19.23 17.42
N GLN A 51 3.86 -19.78 17.39
CA GLN A 51 5.03 -19.22 18.10
C GLN A 51 5.66 -18.13 17.22
N ASP A 52 6.34 -17.15 17.82
CA ASP A 52 6.84 -15.96 17.11
C ASP A 52 7.70 -16.26 15.88
N HIS A 53 8.55 -17.30 15.96
CA HIS A 53 9.42 -17.69 14.84
C HIS A 53 8.63 -18.23 13.63
N LEU A 54 7.51 -18.92 13.86
CA LEU A 54 6.63 -19.43 12.80
C LEU A 54 5.87 -18.29 12.12
N LEU A 55 5.53 -17.24 12.87
CA LEU A 55 4.88 -16.05 12.33
C LEU A 55 5.80 -15.30 11.35
N GLN A 56 7.04 -15.07 11.74
CA GLN A 56 8.01 -14.38 10.89
C GLN A 56 8.26 -15.14 9.58
N GLU A 57 8.44 -16.46 9.65
CA GLU A 57 8.67 -17.29 8.47
C GLU A 57 7.43 -17.34 7.56
N ALA A 58 6.23 -17.51 8.12
CA ALA A 58 4.99 -17.48 7.33
C ALA A 58 4.79 -16.13 6.60
N ILE A 59 5.05 -15.00 7.28
CA ILE A 59 5.01 -13.68 6.64
C ILE A 59 6.05 -13.59 5.52
N ARG A 60 7.29 -14.03 5.77
CA ARG A 60 8.37 -13.98 4.78
C ARG A 60 8.01 -14.75 3.51
N GLN A 61 7.45 -15.95 3.65
CA GLN A 61 7.02 -16.79 2.55
C GLN A 61 5.88 -16.13 1.75
N GLU A 62 4.86 -15.61 2.45
CA GLU A 62 3.72 -14.98 1.78
C GLU A 62 4.08 -13.65 1.08
N VAL A 63 5.00 -12.87 1.66
CA VAL A 63 5.54 -11.68 0.98
C VAL A 63 6.31 -12.08 -0.27
N ALA A 64 7.12 -13.14 -0.22
CA ALA A 64 7.86 -13.65 -1.38
C ALA A 64 6.94 -14.21 -2.47
N ALA A 65 5.74 -14.67 -2.12
CA ALA A 65 4.73 -15.15 -3.05
C ALA A 65 3.97 -14.03 -3.80
N ILE A 66 4.18 -12.75 -3.44
CA ILE A 66 3.60 -11.63 -4.19
C ILE A 66 4.34 -11.47 -5.52
N THR A 67 3.56 -11.57 -6.61
CA THR A 67 4.08 -11.40 -7.96
C THR A 67 3.94 -9.97 -8.46
N SER A 68 4.77 -9.57 -9.41
CA SER A 68 4.66 -8.28 -10.12
C SER A 68 3.28 -8.10 -10.77
N PHE A 69 2.72 -9.19 -11.32
CA PHE A 69 1.36 -9.21 -11.86
C PHE A 69 0.30 -8.95 -10.79
N GLY A 70 0.46 -9.54 -9.59
CA GLY A 70 -0.40 -9.25 -8.44
C GLY A 70 -0.35 -7.77 -8.05
N CYS A 71 0.85 -7.21 -7.95
CA CYS A 71 1.05 -5.79 -7.66
C CYS A 71 0.36 -4.88 -8.68
N ALA A 72 0.52 -5.16 -9.98
CA ALA A 72 -0.11 -4.40 -11.04
C ALA A 72 -1.64 -4.43 -10.93
N ASN A 73 -2.23 -5.59 -10.62
CA ASN A 73 -3.66 -5.72 -10.42
C ASN A 73 -4.19 -4.97 -9.19
N TYR A 74 -3.44 -4.91 -8.09
CA TYR A 74 -3.84 -4.13 -6.91
C TYR A 74 -3.90 -2.62 -7.21
N VAL A 75 -2.92 -2.12 -7.97
CA VAL A 75 -2.88 -0.73 -8.42
C VAL A 75 -4.00 -0.43 -9.43
N LEU A 76 -4.25 -1.36 -10.37
CA LEU A 76 -5.35 -1.23 -11.33
C LEU A 76 -6.71 -1.18 -10.62
N HIS A 77 -6.94 -2.05 -9.64
CA HIS A 77 -8.17 -2.06 -8.85
C HIS A 77 -8.40 -0.70 -8.18
N TYR A 78 -7.37 -0.07 -7.63
CA TYR A 78 -7.46 1.29 -7.09
C TYR A 78 -7.90 2.31 -8.15
N PHE A 79 -7.28 2.30 -9.33
CA PHE A 79 -7.63 3.24 -10.40
C PHE A 79 -9.09 3.11 -10.86
N LEU A 80 -9.64 1.89 -10.84
CA LEU A 80 -11.06 1.65 -11.17
C LEU A 80 -12.03 2.24 -10.14
N LEU A 81 -11.59 2.46 -8.89
CA LEU A 81 -12.41 3.04 -7.83
C LEU A 81 -12.43 4.57 -7.84
N LEU A 82 -11.50 5.21 -8.57
CA LEU A 82 -11.47 6.67 -8.66
C LEU A 82 -12.57 7.16 -9.61
N PRO A 83 -13.46 8.07 -9.18
CA PRO A 83 -14.39 8.70 -10.09
C PRO A 83 -13.61 9.53 -11.12
N VAL A 84 -13.90 9.35 -12.41
CA VAL A 84 -13.28 10.07 -13.55
C VAL A 84 -13.28 11.59 -13.35
N ALA A 85 -14.22 12.13 -12.57
CA ALA A 85 -14.35 13.57 -12.28
C ALA A 85 -13.38 14.11 -11.20
N ALA A 86 -12.75 13.28 -10.37
CA ALA A 86 -11.84 13.72 -9.30
C ALA A 86 -10.38 13.90 -9.76
N ALA A 87 -10.09 13.63 -11.03
CA ALA A 87 -8.75 13.36 -11.53
C ALA A 87 -7.98 14.49 -12.26
N PRO A 88 -8.27 15.81 -12.19
CA PRO A 88 -7.36 16.79 -12.78
C PRO A 88 -5.99 16.85 -12.06
N SER A 89 -5.97 16.65 -10.74
CA SER A 89 -4.76 16.72 -9.91
C SER A 89 -4.08 15.37 -9.63
N LEU A 90 -4.64 14.27 -10.19
CA LEU A 90 -4.10 12.91 -10.08
C LEU A 90 -3.50 12.43 -11.41
N ILE A 91 -3.39 13.31 -12.42
CA ILE A 91 -2.79 13.00 -13.71
C ILE A 91 -1.32 12.64 -13.48
N PHE A 92 -1.03 11.37 -13.71
CA PHE A 92 0.21 10.67 -13.42
C PHE A 92 1.30 11.14 -14.40
N GLU A 93 2.19 12.03 -13.97
CA GLU A 93 3.40 12.33 -14.75
C GLU A 93 4.38 11.15 -14.65
N ARG A 94 4.84 10.67 -15.81
CA ARG A 94 5.56 9.41 -16.05
C ARG A 94 6.88 9.21 -15.28
N GLN A 95 7.27 10.13 -14.40
CA GLN A 95 8.54 10.11 -13.65
C GLN A 95 8.39 10.28 -12.12
N SER A 96 7.17 10.35 -11.59
CA SER A 96 6.96 10.53 -10.15
C SER A 96 6.70 9.19 -9.45
N TYR A 97 7.61 8.76 -8.55
CA TYR A 97 7.35 7.63 -7.65
C TYR A 97 6.30 8.02 -6.63
N LEU A 98 5.12 7.39 -6.73
CA LEU A 98 3.97 7.71 -5.89
C LEU A 98 3.96 6.81 -4.66
N VAL A 99 4.05 7.40 -3.47
CA VAL A 99 3.89 6.68 -2.21
C VAL A 99 2.60 7.11 -1.54
N TYR A 100 1.66 6.16 -1.46
CA TYR A 100 0.46 6.30 -0.66
C TYR A 100 0.80 6.04 0.80
N LEU A 101 0.66 7.07 1.65
CA LEU A 101 0.82 6.91 3.08
C LEU A 101 -0.55 6.65 3.71
N VAL A 102 -0.67 5.49 4.37
CA VAL A 102 -1.90 5.05 5.05
C VAL A 102 -2.20 5.99 6.21
N THR A 103 -3.39 6.57 6.22
CA THR A 103 -3.94 7.21 7.41
C THR A 103 -4.57 6.14 8.29
N VAL A 104 -3.91 5.83 9.41
CA VAL A 104 -4.55 5.15 10.56
C VAL A 104 -5.37 6.17 11.34
#